data_AF-A0A1H6JRX0-F1
#
_entry.id   AF-A0A1H6JRX0-F1
#
_cell.length_a   1.000
_cell.length_b   1.000
_cell.length_c   1.000
_cell.angle_alpha   90.00
_cell.angle_beta   90.00
_cell.angle_gamma   90.00
#
_symmetry.space_group_name_H-M   'P 1'
#
loop_
_entity.id
_entity.type
_entity.pdbx_description
1 polymer ?
#
loop_
_entity_poly.entity_id
_entity_poly.type
_entity_poly.pdbx_seq_one_letter_code
_entity_poly.pdbx_strand_id
1 'polypeptide(L)'
;MKKLLYVCFAFFAIQVGFAQASPEAKAYIKNLKMKESLDQTKTGITNLILSENLEKFNTEFDGLVNTFITDFENLVQENYSAEDLNKLNKSLESNATPEPIAPKDAVAFQEKANKIQEEMGMSLQGIVMKYGDPVKLEEMQQQE
;
A
#
# COMPACT_ATOMS: atom_id res chain seq x y z
N MET A 1 19.97 21.24 48.82
CA MET A 1 18.73 21.39 48.03
C MET A 1 19.11 21.32 46.54
N LYS A 2 19.43 20.22 45.83
CA LYS A 2 19.03 18.81 45.72
C LYS A 2 17.56 18.57 45.32
N LYS A 3 17.39 18.41 43.99
CA LYS A 3 16.35 17.68 43.23
C LYS A 3 15.07 18.49 42.96
N LEU A 4 15.07 19.34 41.92
CA LEU A 4 14.69 19.03 40.52
C LEU A 4 13.30 18.37 40.39
N LEU A 5 12.31 19.25 40.24
CA LEU A 5 10.97 19.02 39.69
C LEU A 5 11.07 18.52 38.24
N TYR A 6 11.11 17.21 37.99
CA TYR A 6 11.02 16.65 36.63
C TYR A 6 10.40 15.25 36.60
N VAL A 7 9.25 15.06 37.26
CA VAL A 7 8.46 13.83 37.07
C VAL A 7 7.00 14.24 37.05
N CYS A 8 6.48 14.64 35.88
CA CYS A 8 5.05 14.57 35.50
C CYS A 8 4.75 15.07 34.07
N PHE A 9 5.68 14.97 33.11
CA PHE A 9 5.40 15.29 31.69
C PHE A 9 5.60 14.10 30.73
N ALA A 10 5.53 12.87 31.24
CA ALA A 10 5.63 11.65 30.42
C ALA A 10 4.26 10.98 30.14
N PHE A 11 3.15 11.72 30.24
CA PHE A 11 1.79 11.16 30.03
C PHE A 11 1.03 11.72 28.82
N PHE A 12 1.66 12.54 27.99
CA PHE A 12 1.04 13.07 26.75
C PHE A 12 1.95 12.96 25.52
N ALA A 13 2.75 11.90 25.43
CA ALA A 13 3.36 11.47 24.15
C ALA A 13 2.37 10.66 23.27
N ILE A 14 1.10 10.56 23.68
CA ILE A 14 0.00 10.15 22.79
C ILE A 14 -0.42 11.40 21.99
N GLN A 15 0.51 11.95 21.22
CA GLN A 15 0.19 12.91 20.18
C GLN A 15 0.51 12.27 18.83
N VAL A 16 -0.46 11.50 18.35
CA VAL A 16 -0.88 11.41 16.95
C VAL A 16 0.27 11.51 15.93
N GLY A 17 1.27 10.66 16.05
CA GLY A 17 2.02 10.23 14.87
C GLY A 17 1.11 9.23 14.17
N PHE A 18 0.79 9.47 12.89
CA PHE A 18 0.13 8.47 12.04
C PHE A 18 0.63 7.08 12.43
N ALA A 19 -0.26 6.24 12.97
CA ALA A 19 0.14 4.97 13.55
C ALA A 19 0.77 4.14 12.43
N GLN A 20 2.10 4.13 12.37
CA GLN A 20 2.84 3.36 11.39
C GLN A 20 2.39 1.91 11.53
N ALA A 21 2.01 1.30 10.41
CA ALA A 21 1.43 -0.04 10.43
C ALA A 21 2.26 -1.02 11.26
N SER A 22 1.55 -1.89 11.99
CA SER A 22 2.19 -2.91 12.83
C SER A 22 3.15 -3.80 12.01
N PRO A 23 4.21 -4.35 12.64
CA PRO A 23 5.11 -5.27 11.96
C PRO A 23 4.40 -6.46 11.31
N GLU A 24 3.34 -6.98 11.93
CA GLU A 24 2.55 -8.10 11.43
C GLU A 24 1.75 -7.73 10.18
N ALA A 25 1.15 -6.52 10.15
CA ALA A 25 0.42 -6.03 8.99
C ALA A 25 1.38 -5.80 7.80
N LYS A 26 2.55 -5.19 8.05
CA LYS A 26 3.61 -5.06 7.05
C LYS A 26 4.09 -6.40 6.51
N ALA A 27 4.33 -7.36 7.40
CA ALA A 27 4.70 -8.71 7.01
C ALA A 27 3.61 -9.37 6.15
N TYR A 28 2.34 -9.16 6.49
CA TYR A 28 1.21 -9.68 5.72
C TYR A 28 1.18 -9.11 4.30
N ILE A 29 1.26 -7.79 4.15
CA ILE A 29 1.29 -7.15 2.83
C ILE A 29 2.51 -7.57 2.01
N LYS A 30 3.68 -7.69 2.66
CA LYS A 30 4.89 -8.22 2.03
C LYS A 30 4.72 -9.66 1.57
N ASN A 31 4.17 -10.53 2.41
CA ASN A 31 3.98 -11.95 2.11
C ASN A 31 2.94 -12.18 1.00
N LEU A 32 2.00 -11.24 0.82
CA LEU A 32 1.10 -11.20 -0.35
C LEU A 32 1.81 -10.80 -1.65
N LYS A 33 3.09 -10.38 -1.60
CA LYS A 33 3.88 -9.94 -2.76
C LYS A 33 3.25 -8.79 -3.53
N MET A 34 2.63 -7.87 -2.79
CA MET A 34 1.89 -6.74 -3.37
C MET A 34 2.83 -5.80 -4.13
N LYS A 35 4.00 -5.47 -3.56
CA LYS A 35 4.99 -4.61 -4.20
C LYS A 35 5.50 -5.22 -5.50
N GLU A 36 5.83 -6.50 -5.50
CA GLU A 36 6.32 -7.24 -6.65
C GLU A 36 5.27 -7.27 -7.77
N SER A 37 4.00 -7.46 -7.42
CA SER A 37 2.90 -7.41 -8.38
C SER A 37 2.76 -6.02 -9.01
N LEU A 38 2.91 -4.96 -8.22
CA LEU A 38 2.88 -3.58 -8.71
C LEU A 38 4.13 -3.23 -9.55
N ASP A 39 5.29 -3.79 -9.24
CA ASP A 39 6.51 -3.64 -10.05
C ASP A 39 6.39 -4.35 -11.41
N GLN A 40 5.66 -5.47 -11.46
CA GLN A 40 5.31 -6.11 -12.71
C GLN A 40 4.36 -5.23 -13.53
N THR A 41 3.36 -4.61 -12.90
CA THR A 41 2.50 -3.61 -13.56
C THR A 41 3.32 -2.46 -14.14
N LYS A 42 4.25 -1.89 -13.36
CA LYS A 42 5.20 -0.85 -13.81
C LYS A 42 5.94 -1.27 -15.07
N THR A 43 6.49 -2.49 -15.05
CA THR A 43 7.22 -3.05 -16.18
C THR A 43 6.32 -3.18 -17.41
N GLY A 44 5.08 -3.64 -17.22
CA GLY A 44 4.10 -3.81 -18.29
C GLY A 44 3.65 -2.52 -18.98
N ILE A 45 3.67 -1.39 -18.26
CA ILE A 45 3.26 -0.09 -18.81
C ILE A 45 4.44 0.80 -19.23
N THR A 46 5.68 0.42 -18.91
CA THR A 46 6.89 1.18 -19.25
C THR A 46 7.01 1.45 -20.75
N ASN A 47 6.57 0.52 -21.60
CA ASN A 47 6.61 0.67 -23.06
C ASN A 47 5.69 1.80 -23.58
N LEU A 48 4.71 2.22 -22.78
CA LEU A 48 3.82 3.34 -23.06
C LEU A 48 4.43 4.67 -22.67
N ILE A 49 5.55 4.69 -21.94
CA ILE A 49 6.17 5.90 -21.40
C ILE A 49 7.22 6.44 -22.38
N LEU A 50 7.25 7.77 -22.56
CA LEU A 50 8.30 8.42 -23.34
C LEU A 50 9.66 8.23 -22.67
N SER A 51 10.68 7.88 -23.46
CA SER A 51 12.02 7.54 -22.95
C SER A 51 12.63 8.66 -22.10
N GLU A 52 12.43 9.92 -22.49
CA GLU A 52 12.91 11.10 -21.76
C GLU A 52 12.18 11.34 -20.43
N ASN A 53 11.01 10.74 -20.23
CA ASN A 53 10.20 10.88 -19.02
C ASN A 53 10.34 9.71 -18.05
N LEU A 54 11.08 8.66 -18.43
CA LEU A 54 11.15 7.40 -17.71
C LEU A 54 11.55 7.55 -16.23
N GLU A 55 12.53 8.39 -15.94
CA GLU A 55 13.01 8.62 -14.57
C GLU A 55 11.93 9.27 -13.67
N LYS A 56 11.22 10.27 -14.21
CA LYS A 56 10.15 10.98 -13.50
C LYS A 56 8.95 10.07 -13.29
N PHE A 57 8.57 9.32 -14.33
CA PHE A 57 7.55 8.27 -14.24
C PHE A 57 7.89 7.25 -13.16
N ASN A 58 9.11 6.72 -13.17
CA ASN A 58 9.55 5.72 -12.18
C ASN A 58 9.45 6.26 -10.76
N THR A 59 9.86 7.50 -10.54
CA THR A 59 9.83 8.17 -9.23
C THR A 59 8.39 8.37 -8.72
N GLU A 60 7.50 8.91 -9.56
CA GLU A 60 6.11 9.13 -9.18
C GLU A 60 5.35 7.81 -8.99
N PHE A 61 5.63 6.80 -9.83
CA PHE A 61 5.06 5.47 -9.68
C PHE A 61 5.49 4.83 -8.34
N ASP A 62 6.78 4.88 -8.00
CA ASP A 62 7.26 4.30 -6.73
C ASP A 62 6.66 5.04 -5.52
N GLY A 63 6.48 6.35 -5.62
CA GLY A 63 5.76 7.14 -4.61
C GLY A 63 4.30 6.74 -4.44
N LEU A 64 3.58 6.53 -5.55
CA LEU A 64 2.21 6.04 -5.55
C LEU A 64 2.12 4.65 -4.91
N VAL A 65 2.99 3.72 -5.30
CA VAL A 65 3.02 2.35 -4.76
C VAL A 65 3.30 2.36 -3.26
N ASN A 66 4.25 3.17 -2.78
CA ASN A 66 4.54 3.28 -1.36
C ASN A 66 3.34 3.81 -0.56
N THR A 67 2.61 4.78 -1.13
CA THR A 67 1.39 5.33 -0.52
C THR A 67 0.31 4.26 -0.43
N PHE A 68 0.02 3.58 -1.55
CA PHE A 68 -0.97 2.51 -1.60
C PHE A 68 -0.66 1.38 -0.62
N ILE A 69 0.58 0.90 -0.57
CA ILE A 69 1.01 -0.15 0.37
C ILE A 69 0.81 0.34 1.81
N THR A 70 1.20 1.57 2.13
CA THR A 70 1.05 2.13 3.47
C THR A 70 -0.43 2.21 3.88
N ASP A 71 -1.30 2.68 2.99
CA ASP A 71 -2.74 2.78 3.26
C ASP A 71 -3.39 1.42 3.45
N PHE A 72 -2.96 0.43 2.66
CA PHE A 72 -3.48 -0.93 2.77
C PHE A 72 -2.96 -1.66 4.01
N GLU A 73 -1.69 -1.45 4.39
CA GLU A 73 -1.12 -1.92 5.65
C GLU A 73 -1.90 -1.33 6.85
N ASN A 74 -2.24 -0.04 6.78
CA ASN A 74 -3.06 0.63 7.79
C ASN A 74 -4.47 0.03 7.87
N LEU A 75 -5.10 -0.20 6.72
CA LEU A 75 -6.41 -0.85 6.66
C LEU A 75 -6.39 -2.25 7.30
N VAL A 76 -5.34 -3.03 7.03
CA VAL A 76 -5.17 -4.37 7.59
C VAL A 76 -4.98 -4.32 9.11
N GLN A 77 -4.10 -3.48 9.64
CA GLN A 77 -3.91 -3.40 11.11
C GLN A 77 -5.19 -2.95 11.84
N GLU A 78 -6.00 -2.09 11.22
CA GLU A 78 -7.28 -1.64 11.79
C GLU A 78 -8.25 -2.82 11.93
N ASN A 79 -8.23 -3.74 10.97
CA ASN A 79 -9.26 -4.75 10.78
C ASN A 79 -8.90 -6.16 11.23
N TYR A 80 -7.64 -6.43 11.54
CA TYR A 80 -7.18 -7.72 12.03
C TYR A 80 -6.51 -7.60 13.40
N SER A 81 -6.49 -8.68 14.16
CA SER A 81 -5.65 -8.76 15.37
C SER A 81 -4.22 -9.17 14.99
N ALA A 82 -3.25 -8.85 15.85
CA ALA A 82 -1.87 -9.33 15.65
C ALA A 82 -1.79 -10.87 15.66
N GLU A 83 -2.64 -11.56 16.42
CA GLU A 83 -2.71 -13.02 16.43
C GLU A 83 -3.14 -13.56 15.07
N ASP A 84 -4.19 -12.98 14.50
CA ASP A 84 -4.73 -13.39 13.19
C ASP A 84 -3.72 -13.13 12.07
N LEU A 85 -3.08 -11.95 12.07
CA LEU A 85 -2.05 -11.62 11.10
C LEU A 85 -0.86 -12.57 11.19
N ASN A 86 -0.47 -13.00 12.40
CA ASN A 86 0.58 -14.01 12.56
C ASN A 86 0.18 -15.38 12.00
N LYS A 87 -1.09 -15.79 12.13
CA LYS A 87 -1.59 -17.04 11.53
C LYS A 87 -1.60 -16.96 9.99
N LEU A 88 -2.06 -15.83 9.46
CA LEU A 88 -2.07 -15.57 8.01
C LEU A 88 -0.65 -15.55 7.44
N ASN A 89 0.28 -14.84 8.08
CA ASN A 89 1.68 -14.78 7.68
C ASN A 89 2.34 -16.17 7.62
N LYS A 90 2.20 -16.97 8.67
CA LYS A 90 2.73 -18.34 8.69
C LYS A 90 2.16 -19.20 7.58
N SER A 91 0.89 -19.03 7.25
CA SER A 91 0.25 -19.77 6.15
C SER A 91 0.83 -19.37 4.80
N LEU A 92 0.98 -18.06 4.55
CA LEU A 92 1.59 -17.55 3.32
C LEU A 92 3.05 -17.99 3.17
N GLU A 93 3.84 -17.95 4.24
CA GLU A 93 5.25 -18.37 4.24
C GLU A 93 5.41 -19.88 4.00
N SER A 94 4.46 -20.69 4.48
CA SER A 94 4.47 -22.15 4.31
C SER A 94 3.81 -22.63 3.01
N ASN A 95 3.32 -21.72 2.17
CA ASN A 95 2.46 -22.02 1.01
C ASN A 95 1.24 -22.89 1.37
N ALA A 96 0.79 -22.83 2.62
CA ALA A 96 -0.42 -23.50 3.06
C ALA A 96 -1.63 -22.64 2.70
N THR A 97 -2.77 -23.27 2.42
CA THR A 97 -4.05 -22.54 2.33
C THR A 97 -4.42 -22.05 3.73
N PRO A 98 -4.43 -20.73 4.00
CA PRO A 98 -4.85 -20.23 5.30
C PRO A 98 -6.32 -20.56 5.54
N GLU A 99 -6.67 -20.82 6.80
CA GLU A 99 -8.07 -20.74 7.21
C GLU A 99 -8.59 -19.32 6.92
N PRO A 100 -9.80 -19.16 6.36
CA PRO A 100 -10.36 -17.84 6.10
C PRO A 100 -10.56 -17.10 7.42
N ILE A 101 -9.80 -16.02 7.61
CA ILE A 101 -10.02 -15.09 8.73
C ILE A 101 -10.71 -13.85 8.17
N ALA A 102 -11.94 -13.61 8.60
CA ALA A 102 -12.68 -12.42 8.25
C ALA A 102 -12.11 -11.19 9.00
N PRO A 103 -12.10 -10.00 8.37
CA PRO A 103 -11.83 -8.76 9.10
C PRO A 103 -12.92 -8.50 10.16
N LYS A 104 -12.62 -7.66 11.16
CA LYS A 104 -13.55 -7.25 12.23
C LYS A 104 -14.89 -6.73 11.67
N ASP A 105 -14.83 -5.96 10.59
CA ASP A 105 -15.99 -5.48 9.83
C ASP A 105 -15.73 -5.68 8.34
N ALA A 106 -16.33 -6.72 7.76
CA ALA A 106 -16.12 -7.08 6.36
C ALA A 106 -16.67 -6.05 5.38
N VAL A 107 -17.77 -5.38 5.70
CA VAL A 107 -18.38 -4.39 4.82
C VAL A 107 -17.52 -3.14 4.78
N ALA A 108 -17.19 -2.59 5.95
CA ALA A 108 -16.34 -1.40 6.03
C ALA A 108 -14.93 -1.65 5.49
N PHE A 109 -14.37 -2.84 5.71
CA PHE A 109 -13.09 -3.22 5.12
C PHE A 109 -13.15 -3.23 3.60
N GLN A 110 -14.18 -3.86 3.01
CA GLN A 110 -14.33 -3.93 1.56
C GLN A 110 -14.52 -2.54 0.94
N GLU A 111 -15.34 -1.69 1.55
CA GLU A 111 -15.55 -0.31 1.07
C GLU A 111 -14.25 0.50 1.06
N LYS A 112 -13.48 0.45 2.16
CA LYS A 112 -12.19 1.13 2.25
C LYS A 112 -11.17 0.54 1.27
N ALA A 113 -11.11 -0.78 1.14
CA ALA A 113 -10.20 -1.44 0.20
C ALA A 113 -10.51 -1.03 -1.25
N ASN A 114 -11.79 -1.03 -1.64
CA ASN A 114 -12.22 -0.58 -2.96
C ASN A 114 -11.83 0.87 -3.22
N LYS A 115 -12.03 1.75 -2.23
CA LYS A 115 -11.66 3.16 -2.34
C LYS A 115 -10.16 3.35 -2.54
N ILE A 116 -9.32 2.66 -1.76
CA ILE A 116 -7.86 2.70 -1.90
C ILE A 116 -7.44 2.21 -3.30
N GLN A 117 -8.08 1.16 -3.82
CA GLN A 117 -7.84 0.64 -5.17
C GLN A 117 -8.27 1.62 -6.27
N GLU A 118 -9.42 2.26 -6.12
CA GLU A 118 -9.92 3.27 -7.05
C GLU A 118 -8.99 4.50 -7.11
N GLU A 119 -8.59 5.02 -5.95
CA GLU A 119 -7.65 6.13 -5.84
C GLU A 119 -6.29 5.78 -6.46
N MET A 120 -5.81 4.56 -6.26
CA MET A 120 -4.61 4.07 -6.93
C MET A 120 -4.79 4.00 -8.45
N GLY A 121 -5.90 3.45 -8.93
CA GLY A 121 -6.19 3.33 -10.36
C GLY A 121 -6.24 4.69 -11.05
N MET A 122 -6.95 5.65 -10.48
CA MET A 122 -7.01 7.03 -11.00
C MET A 122 -5.64 7.71 -11.00
N SER A 123 -4.88 7.55 -9.91
CA SER A 123 -3.54 8.15 -9.81
C SER A 123 -2.58 7.55 -10.82
N LEU A 124 -2.61 6.22 -11.00
CA LEU A 124 -1.81 5.52 -11.99
C LEU A 124 -2.15 5.97 -13.41
N GLN A 125 -3.44 6.05 -13.75
CA GLN A 125 -3.90 6.58 -15.03
C GLN A 125 -3.38 8.00 -15.27
N GLY A 126 -3.46 8.86 -14.25
CA GLY A 126 -2.92 10.23 -14.31
C GLY A 126 -1.42 10.27 -14.59
N ILE A 127 -0.62 9.44 -13.91
CA ILE A 127 0.83 9.34 -14.11
C ILE A 127 1.15 8.83 -15.53
N VAL A 128 0.43 7.82 -16.01
CA VAL A 128 0.61 7.27 -17.37
C VAL A 128 0.25 8.31 -18.43
N MET A 129 -0.87 9.03 -18.30
CA MET A 129 -1.23 10.09 -19.25
C MET A 129 -0.24 11.26 -19.24
N LYS A 130 0.33 11.58 -18.07
CA LYS A 130 1.30 12.68 -17.90
C LYS A 130 2.66 12.40 -18.56
N TYR A 131 3.10 11.14 -18.55
CA TYR A 131 4.44 10.75 -19.01
C TYR A 131 4.44 9.86 -20.26
N GLY A 132 3.27 9.40 -20.66
CA GLY A 132 3.07 8.47 -21.77
C GLY A 132 3.34 9.09 -23.14
N ASP A 133 3.63 8.20 -24.08
CA ASP A 133 3.70 8.47 -25.51
C ASP A 133 2.26 8.58 -26.05
N PRO A 134 1.82 9.77 -26.49
CA PRO A 134 0.44 9.98 -26.92
C PRO A 134 0.01 9.01 -28.04
N VAL A 135 0.93 8.67 -28.94
CA VAL A 135 0.64 7.76 -30.07
C VAL A 135 0.31 6.36 -29.55
N LYS A 136 1.14 5.83 -28.65
CA LYS A 136 0.92 4.49 -28.08
C LYS A 136 -0.31 4.43 -27.18
N LEU A 137 -0.62 5.52 -26.48
CA LEU A 137 -1.83 5.61 -25.66
C LEU A 137 -3.09 5.61 -26.52
N GLU A 138 -3.09 6.32 -27.66
CA GLU A 138 -4.19 6.30 -28.63
C GLU A 138 -4.37 4.92 -29.27
N GLU A 139 -3.27 4.24 -29.61
CA GLU A 139 -3.31 2.87 -30.15
C GLU A 139 -3.92 1.86 -29.15
N MET A 140 -3.64 2.02 -27.85
CA MET A 140 -4.25 1.19 -26.81
C MET A 140 -5.77 1.41 -26.71
N GLN A 141 -6.22 2.66 -26.75
CA GLN A 141 -7.65 3.01 -26.63
C GLN A 141 -8.49 2.56 -27.83
N GLN A 142 -7.87 2.32 -28.98
CA GLN A 142 -8.55 1.82 -30.17
C GLN A 142 -8.61 0.28 -30.25
N GLN A 143 -7.92 -0.41 -29.33
CA GLN A 143 -7.89 -1.88 -29.26
C GLN A 143 -8.86 -2.47 -28.21
N GLU A 144 -9.53 -1.62 -27.43
CA GLU A 144 -10.63 -1.96 -26.51
C GLU A 144 -12.01 -1.78 -27.18
#